data_AF-A0A6H2H9V1-F1
#
_entry.id   AF-A0A6H2H9V1-F1
#
_cell.length_a   1.000
_cell.length_b   1.000
_cell.length_c   1.000
_cell.angle_alpha   90.00
_cell.angle_beta   90.00
_cell.angle_gamma   90.00
#
_symmetry.space_group_name_H-M   'P 1'
#
loop_
_entity.id
_entity.type
_entity.pdbx_description
1 polymer ?
#
loop_
_entity_poly.entity_id
_entity_poly.type
_entity_poly.pdbx_seq_one_letter_code
_entity_poly.pdbx_strand_id
1 'polypeptide(L)'
;MLRNLADKHSLCYAALGLEKLNLGRACFRAMLKQCAGVCCGNESEEAHRIRLFTSLEGLRVNCWPYPGAIGLIERDATDCQIHVIRNWCYLGSVSNAADAVKLDVVAGGFDADSYKILCQPILSGDAEIILL
;
A
#
# COMPACT_ATOMS: atom_id res chain seq x y z
N MET A 1 9.55 -1.17 -4.58
CA MET A 1 8.95 -1.12 -3.23
C MET A 1 9.68 -2.04 -2.23
N LEU A 2 9.77 -3.36 -2.46
CA LEU A 2 10.42 -4.29 -1.49
C LEU A 2 11.95 -4.15 -1.37
N ARG A 3 12.66 -3.87 -2.48
CA ARG A 3 14.13 -3.65 -2.47
C ARG A 3 14.52 -2.45 -1.59
N ASN A 4 13.85 -1.32 -1.77
CA ASN A 4 14.09 -0.11 -0.95
C ASN A 4 13.81 -0.36 0.55
N LEU A 5 12.77 -1.14 0.88
CA LEU A 5 12.49 -1.52 2.26
C LEU A 5 13.63 -2.35 2.84
N ALA A 6 14.12 -3.31 2.07
CA ALA A 6 15.23 -4.15 2.46
C ALA A 6 16.55 -3.38 2.58
N ASP A 7 16.76 -2.35 1.77
CA ASP A 7 17.89 -1.41 1.87
C ASP A 7 17.83 -0.59 3.15
N LYS A 8 16.66 -0.01 3.45
CA LYS A 8 16.45 0.84 4.61
C LYS A 8 16.54 0.08 5.94
N HIS A 9 16.12 -1.18 5.96
CA HIS A 9 16.01 -1.99 7.18
C HIS A 9 17.03 -3.14 7.26
N SER A 10 18.10 -3.10 6.45
CA SER A 10 19.17 -4.11 6.43
C SER A 10 18.68 -5.56 6.29
N LEU A 11 17.62 -5.76 5.50
CA LEU A 11 17.04 -7.09 5.27
C LEU A 11 17.82 -7.83 4.18
N CYS A 12 18.04 -9.13 4.39
CA CYS A 12 18.71 -9.99 3.43
C CYS A 12 17.84 -10.26 2.19
N TYR A 13 18.36 -9.96 0.99
CA TYR A 13 17.66 -10.24 -0.27
C TYR A 13 17.42 -11.74 -0.50
N ALA A 14 18.37 -12.59 -0.11
CA ALA A 14 18.21 -14.04 -0.24
C ALA A 14 17.09 -14.58 0.66
N ALA A 15 17.02 -14.10 1.91
CA ALA A 15 15.94 -14.48 2.84
C ALA A 15 14.57 -13.95 2.37
N LEU A 16 14.55 -12.84 1.64
CA LEU A 16 13.34 -12.29 1.01
C LEU A 16 13.00 -12.91 -0.36
N GLY A 17 13.81 -13.86 -0.86
CA GLY A 17 13.61 -14.47 -2.18
C GLY A 17 13.91 -13.55 -3.38
N LEU A 18 14.56 -12.40 -3.15
CA LEU A 18 14.92 -11.43 -4.19
C LEU A 18 16.19 -11.80 -4.97
N GLU A 19 16.98 -12.72 -4.44
CA GLU A 19 18.24 -13.20 -4.98
C GLU A 19 18.45 -14.66 -4.57
N LYS A 20 19.10 -15.46 -5.41
CA LYS A 20 19.49 -16.83 -5.05
C LYS A 20 20.86 -16.81 -4.37
N LEU A 21 20.97 -17.52 -3.25
CA LEU A 21 22.22 -17.64 -2.51
C LEU A 21 22.44 -19.09 -2.11
N ASN A 22 23.70 -19.52 -2.13
CA ASN A 22 24.10 -20.82 -1.62
C ASN A 22 23.98 -20.82 -0.08
N LEU A 23 23.43 -21.91 0.47
CA LEU A 23 23.24 -22.09 1.92
C LEU A 23 24.55 -21.82 2.68
N GLY A 24 24.46 -21.02 3.75
CA GLY A 24 25.57 -20.72 4.66
C GLY A 24 26.59 -19.69 4.16
N ARG A 25 26.42 -19.10 2.97
CA ARG A 25 27.27 -17.98 2.51
C ARG A 25 26.67 -16.63 2.88
N ALA A 26 27.55 -15.67 3.19
CA ALA A 26 27.15 -14.27 3.31
C ALA A 26 26.76 -13.72 1.93
N CYS A 27 25.63 -13.02 1.84
CA CYS A 27 25.27 -12.30 0.62
C CYS A 27 26.20 -11.09 0.42
N PHE A 28 26.33 -10.60 -0.81
CA PHE A 28 27.19 -9.44 -1.12
C PHE A 28 26.86 -8.22 -0.24
N ARG A 29 25.57 -8.03 0.06
CA ARG A 29 25.10 -6.94 0.94
C ARG A 29 25.57 -7.07 2.39
N ALA A 30 25.77 -8.29 2.89
CA ALA A 30 26.31 -8.49 4.24
C ALA A 30 27.77 -8.02 4.29
N MET A 31 28.54 -8.24 3.21
CA MET A 31 29.90 -7.71 3.07
C MET A 31 29.93 -6.17 3.05
N LEU A 32 28.89 -5.54 2.47
CA LEU A 32 28.70 -4.09 2.46
C LEU A 32 28.05 -3.54 3.74
N LYS A 33 27.78 -4.37 4.76
CA LYS A 33 27.03 -4.00 5.99
C LYS A 33 25.61 -3.46 5.74
N GLN A 34 25.01 -3.83 4.60
CA GLN A 34 23.62 -3.51 4.20
C GLN A 34 22.65 -4.68 4.43
N CYS A 35 23.13 -5.73 5.08
CA CYS A 35 22.36 -6.89 5.51
C CYS A 35 22.86 -7.27 6.90
N ALA A 36 21.95 -7.52 7.83
CA ALA A 36 22.29 -7.91 9.20
C ALA A 36 22.84 -9.36 9.31
N GLY A 37 22.81 -10.12 8.22
CA GLY A 37 23.57 -11.37 8.11
C GLY A 37 22.81 -12.64 8.48
N VAL A 38 21.47 -12.65 8.40
CA VAL A 38 20.68 -13.89 8.52
C VAL A 38 21.13 -14.98 7.54
N CYS A 39 21.65 -14.60 6.36
CA CYS A 39 22.20 -15.54 5.38
C CYS A 39 23.46 -16.30 5.83
N CYS A 40 24.23 -15.73 6.75
CA CYS A 40 25.49 -16.30 7.24
C CYS A 40 25.48 -16.61 8.74
N GLY A 41 24.30 -16.62 9.36
CA GLY A 41 24.13 -16.95 10.79
C GLY A 41 24.55 -15.86 11.77
N ASN A 42 24.89 -14.65 11.30
CA ASN A 42 25.19 -13.51 12.20
C ASN A 42 23.93 -12.97 12.88
N GLU A 43 22.76 -13.30 12.34
CA GLU A 43 21.45 -12.93 12.85
C GLU A 43 20.54 -14.16 12.78
N SER A 44 19.63 -14.31 13.75
CA SER A 44 18.62 -15.37 13.74
C SER A 44 17.50 -15.07 12.73
N GLU A 45 16.85 -16.12 12.23
CA GLU A 45 15.69 -15.96 11.35
C GLU A 45 14.55 -15.22 12.03
N GLU A 46 14.37 -15.41 13.34
CA GLU A 46 13.37 -14.73 14.16
C GLU A 46 13.58 -13.22 14.18
N ALA A 47 14.82 -12.78 14.44
CA ALA A 47 15.15 -11.36 14.48
C ALA A 47 14.95 -10.71 13.09
N HIS A 48 15.36 -11.41 12.03
CA HIS A 48 15.14 -10.95 10.66
C HIS A 48 13.63 -10.83 10.34
N ARG A 49 12.85 -11.84 10.72
CA ARG A 49 11.39 -11.90 10.51
C ARG A 49 10.66 -10.78 11.25
N ILE A 50 10.98 -10.54 12.52
CA ILE A 50 10.41 -9.43 13.30
C ILE A 50 10.72 -8.10 12.60
N ARG A 51 11.96 -7.86 12.21
CA ARG A 51 12.34 -6.61 11.53
C ARG A 51 11.65 -6.45 10.19
N LEU A 52 11.47 -7.53 9.43
CA LEU A 52 10.67 -7.52 8.20
C LEU A 52 9.23 -7.10 8.50
N PHE A 53 8.55 -7.76 9.45
CA PHE A 53 7.17 -7.43 9.80
C PHE A 53 7.01 -5.98 10.28
N THR A 54 7.84 -5.53 11.23
CA THR A 54 7.82 -4.14 11.70
C THR A 54 8.07 -3.14 10.57
N SER A 55 8.96 -3.46 9.62
CA SER A 55 9.18 -2.58 8.46
C SER A 55 7.96 -2.53 7.51
N LEU A 56 7.18 -3.61 7.42
CA LEU A 56 5.97 -3.67 6.60
C LEU A 56 4.78 -2.98 7.26
N GLU A 57 4.75 -2.82 8.59
CA GLU A 57 3.66 -2.14 9.29
C GLU A 57 3.45 -0.70 8.80
N GLY A 58 4.52 0.01 8.46
CA GLY A 58 4.44 1.36 7.88
C GLY A 58 3.88 1.40 6.45
N LEU A 59 3.76 0.25 5.79
CA LEU A 59 3.15 0.09 4.46
C LEU A 59 1.73 -0.50 4.54
N ARG A 60 1.20 -0.70 5.76
CA ARG A 60 -0.11 -1.32 5.95
C ARG A 60 -1.20 -0.41 5.39
N VAL A 61 -1.93 -0.94 4.43
CA VAL A 61 -3.13 -0.30 3.87
C VAL A 61 -4.28 -0.53 4.84
N ASN A 62 -5.04 0.52 5.14
CA ASN A 62 -6.22 0.41 5.99
C ASN A 62 -7.28 -0.46 5.32
N CYS A 63 -8.03 -1.23 6.12
CA CYS A 63 -9.19 -1.94 5.59
C CYS A 63 -10.20 -0.93 5.03
N TRP A 64 -10.84 -1.28 3.91
CA TRP A 64 -11.91 -0.46 3.35
C TRP A 64 -13.06 -0.39 4.37
N PRO A 65 -13.47 0.80 4.85
CA PRO A 65 -14.40 0.92 5.96
C PRO A 65 -15.87 0.86 5.54
N TYR A 66 -16.17 0.83 4.23
CA TYR A 66 -17.53 0.87 3.70
C TYR A 66 -17.97 -0.49 3.12
N PRO A 67 -19.27 -0.81 3.13
CA PRO A 67 -19.79 -2.07 2.60
C PRO A 67 -19.75 -2.16 1.06
N GLY A 68 -19.62 -1.03 0.36
CA GLY A 68 -19.68 -0.93 -1.10
C GLY A 68 -18.82 0.22 -1.64
N ALA A 69 -19.13 0.67 -2.86
CA ALA A 69 -18.55 1.89 -3.41
C ALA A 69 -19.08 3.13 -2.67
N ILE A 70 -18.26 4.17 -2.66
CA ILE A 70 -18.63 5.49 -2.16
C ILE A 70 -18.45 6.53 -3.28
N GLY A 71 -19.26 7.58 -3.23
CA GLY A 71 -19.01 8.82 -3.97
C GLY A 71 -18.38 9.84 -3.04
N LEU A 72 -17.16 10.27 -3.34
CA LEU A 72 -16.52 11.42 -2.71
C LEU A 72 -16.91 12.68 -3.49
N ILE A 73 -17.57 13.61 -2.81
CA ILE A 73 -18.09 14.84 -3.42
C ILE A 73 -17.05 15.94 -3.28
N GLU A 74 -16.59 16.44 -4.42
CA GLU A 74 -15.74 17.63 -4.52
C GLU A 74 -16.59 18.79 -5.05
N ARG A 75 -16.71 19.86 -4.26
CA ARG A 75 -17.44 21.08 -4.62
C ARG A 75 -16.46 22.21 -4.81
N ASP A 76 -16.49 22.83 -5.98
CA ASP A 76 -15.84 24.11 -6.23
C ASP A 76 -16.90 25.21 -6.43
N ALA A 77 -16.49 26.47 -6.56
CA ALA A 77 -17.39 27.62 -6.66
C ALA A 77 -18.39 27.55 -7.83
N THR A 78 -18.13 26.71 -8.84
CA THR A 78 -18.95 26.61 -10.06
C THR A 78 -19.29 25.18 -10.49
N ASP A 79 -18.66 24.16 -9.92
CA ASP A 79 -18.87 22.76 -10.33
C ASP A 79 -18.91 21.81 -9.13
N CYS A 80 -19.58 20.67 -9.33
CA CYS A 80 -19.68 19.60 -8.36
C CYS A 80 -19.33 18.28 -9.05
N GLN A 81 -18.28 17.62 -8.58
CA GLN A 81 -17.81 16.34 -9.11
C GLN A 81 -17.93 15.26 -8.03
N ILE A 82 -18.40 14.09 -8.45
CA ILE A 82 -18.55 12.91 -7.60
C ILE A 82 -17.54 11.86 -8.07
N HIS A 83 -16.54 11.62 -7.23
CA HIS A 83 -15.48 10.65 -7.45
C HIS A 83 -15.90 9.30 -6.87
N VAL A 84 -16.09 8.30 -7.73
CA VAL A 84 -16.51 6.96 -7.31
C VAL A 84 -15.29 6.15 -6.90
N ILE A 85 -15.31 5.61 -5.68
CA ILE A 85 -14.19 4.88 -5.08
C ILE A 85 -14.71 3.60 -4.44
N ARG A 86 -14.03 2.47 -4.66
CA ARG A 86 -14.36 1.18 -4.05
C ARG A 86 -13.07 0.44 -3.69
N ASN A 87 -12.94 -0.03 -2.45
CA ASN A 87 -11.75 -0.76 -1.99
C ASN A 87 -10.42 -0.01 -2.24
N TRP A 88 -10.41 1.31 -2.05
CA TRP A 88 -9.28 2.21 -2.40
C TRP A 88 -8.97 2.32 -3.90
N CYS A 89 -9.78 1.74 -4.78
CA CYS A 89 -9.68 1.89 -6.22
C CYS A 89 -10.56 3.05 -6.68
N TYR A 90 -9.98 3.99 -7.41
CA TYR A 90 -10.71 5.07 -8.07
C TYR A 90 -11.34 4.55 -9.37
N LEU A 91 -12.67 4.67 -9.47
CA LEU A 91 -13.46 4.14 -10.60
C LEU A 91 -13.83 5.22 -11.63
N GLY A 92 -13.76 6.50 -11.27
CA GLY A 92 -14.00 7.62 -12.16
C GLY A 92 -14.73 8.80 -11.48
N SER A 93 -14.97 9.85 -12.25
CA SER A 93 -15.76 11.03 -11.83
C SER A 93 -17.04 11.14 -12.63
N VAL A 94 -18.10 11.61 -11.98
CA VAL A 94 -19.36 11.99 -12.62
C VAL A 94 -19.91 13.27 -12.00
N SER A 95 -20.66 14.05 -12.78
CA SER A 95 -21.33 15.26 -12.28
C SER A 95 -22.71 14.98 -11.66
N ASN A 96 -23.20 13.73 -11.68
CA ASN A 96 -24.52 13.37 -11.17
C ASN A 96 -24.50 12.02 -10.42
N ALA A 97 -25.20 11.97 -9.28
CA ALA A 97 -25.27 10.79 -8.43
C ALA A 97 -25.88 9.57 -9.13
N ALA A 98 -26.82 9.79 -10.06
CA ALA A 98 -27.44 8.69 -10.83
C ALA A 98 -26.43 7.96 -11.74
N ASP A 99 -25.39 8.65 -12.20
CA ASP A 99 -24.33 8.05 -13.03
C ASP A 99 -23.23 7.42 -12.16
N ALA A 100 -23.12 7.82 -10.88
CA ALA A 100 -22.14 7.28 -9.94
C ALA A 100 -22.40 5.79 -9.65
N VAL A 101 -23.67 5.41 -9.50
CA VAL A 101 -24.09 4.02 -9.30
C VAL A 101 -23.70 3.14 -10.50
N LYS A 102 -23.68 3.70 -11.72
CA LYS A 102 -23.27 2.96 -12.93
C LYS A 102 -21.77 2.69 -12.97
N LEU A 103 -20.97 3.43 -12.20
CA LEU A 103 -19.53 3.22 -12.04
C LEU A 103 -19.20 2.24 -10.91
N ASP A 104 -20.18 1.74 -10.13
CA ASP A 104 -20.00 0.61 -9.20
C ASP A 104 -19.85 -0.72 -9.97
N VAL A 105 -18.88 -0.75 -10.87
CA VAL A 105 -18.45 -1.93 -11.59
C VAL A 105 -17.10 -2.33 -11.01
N VAL A 106 -16.88 -3.63 -10.83
CA VAL A 106 -15.59 -4.14 -10.36
C VAL A 106 -14.53 -3.82 -11.43
N ALA A 107 -13.77 -2.74 -11.26
CA ALA A 107 -12.65 -2.44 -12.14
C ALA A 107 -11.51 -1.71 -11.42
N GLY A 108 -10.28 -2.08 -11.79
CA GLY A 108 -9.05 -1.39 -11.43
C GLY A 108 -8.32 -2.03 -10.25
N GLY A 109 -7.09 -2.47 -10.49
CA GLY A 109 -6.20 -2.91 -9.41
C GLY A 109 -5.91 -1.76 -8.45
N PHE A 110 -5.58 -2.11 -7.20
CA PHE A 110 -5.12 -1.16 -6.19
C PHE A 110 -3.92 -0.36 -6.71
N ASP A 111 -4.00 0.97 -6.61
CA ASP A 111 -2.89 1.88 -6.86
C ASP A 111 -2.45 2.56 -5.56
N ALA A 112 -1.16 2.43 -5.24
CA ALA A 112 -0.62 2.90 -3.96
C ALA A 112 -0.61 4.43 -3.85
N ASP A 113 -0.50 5.14 -4.98
CA ASP A 113 -0.50 6.61 -4.98
C ASP A 113 -1.92 7.16 -4.85
N SER A 114 -2.90 6.56 -5.54
CA SER A 114 -4.32 6.82 -5.32
C SER A 114 -4.72 6.56 -3.86
N TYR A 115 -4.28 5.46 -3.25
CA TYR A 115 -4.52 5.20 -1.84
C TYR A 115 -4.00 6.31 -0.93
N LYS A 116 -2.77 6.81 -1.14
CA LYS A 116 -2.21 7.89 -0.30
C LYS A 116 -3.02 9.17 -0.38
N ILE A 117 -3.54 9.50 -1.57
CA ILE A 117 -4.38 10.68 -1.79
C ILE A 117 -5.73 10.50 -1.10
N LEU A 118 -6.33 9.32 -1.21
CA LEU A 118 -7.69 9.05 -0.75
C LEU A 118 -7.79 8.70 0.75
N CYS A 119 -6.77 8.05 1.31
CA CYS A 119 -6.77 7.53 2.68
C CYS A 119 -7.01 8.62 3.72
N GLN A 120 -6.28 9.74 3.61
CA GLN A 120 -6.38 10.83 4.59
C GLN A 120 -7.77 11.48 4.61
N PRO A 121 -8.32 12.02 3.50
CA PRO A 121 -9.62 12.69 3.52
C PRO A 121 -10.77 11.74 3.88
N ILE A 122 -10.70 10.47 3.48
CA ILE A 122 -11.73 9.47 3.78
C ILE A 122 -11.71 9.06 5.26
N LEU A 123 -10.53 8.82 5.84
CA LEU A 123 -10.46 8.35 7.24
C LEU A 123 -10.57 9.47 8.27
N SER A 124 -10.15 10.70 7.93
CA SER A 124 -10.31 11.87 8.80
C SER A 124 -11.75 12.39 8.82
N GLY A 125 -12.56 12.06 7.80
CA GLY A 125 -13.93 12.57 7.65
C GLY A 125 -13.98 14.00 7.12
N ASP A 126 -12.89 14.49 6.52
CA ASP A 126 -12.80 15.83 5.94
C ASP A 126 -13.51 15.92 4.58
N ALA A 127 -13.76 14.78 3.93
CA ALA A 127 -14.47 14.71 2.67
C ALA A 127 -15.97 14.45 2.85
N GLU A 128 -16.78 15.10 2.02
CA GLU A 128 -18.21 14.78 1.89
C GLU A 128 -18.36 13.46 1.13
N ILE A 129 -18.95 12.45 1.76
CA ILE A 129 -19.05 11.08 1.24
C ILE A 129 -20.51 10.64 1.21
N ILE A 130 -20.91 10.03 0.09
CA ILE A 130 -22.19 9.34 -0.07
C ILE A 130 -21.97 7.84 -0.34
N LEU A 131 -22.84 7.00 0.21
CA LEU A 131 -22.88 5.57 -0.13
C LEU A 131 -23.63 5.40 -1.46
N LEU A 132 -23.13 4.50 -2.30
CA LEU A 132 -23.72 4.15 -3.60
C LEU A 132 -24.44 2.80 -3.55
#